data_AF-A0A0U5FKT7-F1
#
_entry.id   AF-A0A0U5FKT7-F1
#
_cell.length_a   1.000
_cell.length_b   1.000
_cell.length_c   1.000
_cell.angle_alpha   90.00
_cell.angle_beta   90.00
_cell.angle_gamma   90.00
#
_symmetry.space_group_name_H-M   'P 1'
#
loop_
_entity.id
_entity.type
_entity.pdbx_description
1 polymer ?
#
loop_
_entity_poly.entity_id
_entity_poly.type
_entity_poly.pdbx_seq_one_letter_code
_entity_poly.pdbx_strand_id
1 'polypeptide(L)'
;MSKPRRVPAAMKIAILSRNSKLYSTRRLIEAGRKRGHTVRILDPLRCYMRIAADGFSLHYKGKPITGFDAVIPRIGASVTRYGTAVLRQLEFMGTYTPNPSDAILRSRDKLRAHQLLAAQGIDMPVTVFGDNPDDTQDLLSMLGPPPHVVKLNEGAQGAGGDPDRKGQRLARRGRSAARAIRQLHRAGVHR
;
A
#
# COMPACT_ATOMS: atom_id res chain seq x y z
N MET A 1 10.44 23.08 -16.77
CA MET A 1 10.59 21.65 -17.15
C MET A 1 11.96 21.17 -16.71
N SER A 2 12.05 20.22 -15.78
CA SER A 2 13.33 19.63 -15.37
C SER A 2 13.91 18.81 -16.53
N LYS A 3 15.21 19.00 -16.82
CA LYS A 3 15.91 18.20 -17.85
C LYS A 3 15.72 16.70 -17.56
N PRO A 4 15.50 15.85 -18.57
CA PRO A 4 15.47 14.41 -18.38
C PRO A 4 16.82 13.97 -17.80
N ARG A 5 16.77 13.34 -16.62
CA ARG A 5 17.96 12.85 -15.92
C ARG A 5 18.61 11.80 -16.82
N ARG A 6 19.82 12.06 -17.30
CA ARG A 6 20.60 11.14 -18.14
C ARG A 6 20.72 9.82 -17.40
N VAL A 7 20.11 8.74 -17.90
CA VAL A 7 20.14 7.44 -17.23
C VAL A 7 21.59 6.94 -17.26
N PRO A 8 22.23 6.69 -16.11
CA PRO A 8 23.58 6.15 -16.08
C PRO A 8 23.63 4.80 -16.80
N ALA A 9 24.72 4.52 -17.53
CA ALA A 9 24.91 3.23 -18.19
C ALA A 9 24.85 2.04 -17.21
N ALA A 10 25.27 2.25 -15.96
CA ALA A 10 25.11 1.31 -14.86
C ALA A 10 24.61 2.02 -13.60
N MET A 11 23.49 1.54 -13.04
CA MET A 11 22.88 2.07 -11.81
C MET A 11 23.00 1.07 -10.66
N LYS A 12 23.03 1.57 -9.43
CA LYS A 12 22.83 0.80 -8.20
C LYS A 12 21.36 0.89 -7.79
N ILE A 13 20.65 -0.23 -7.91
CA ILE A 13 19.21 -0.34 -7.67
C ILE A 13 18.95 -1.13 -6.39
N ALA A 14 18.18 -0.55 -5.47
CA ALA A 14 17.62 -1.26 -4.33
C ALA A 14 16.25 -1.87 -4.70
N ILE A 15 15.96 -3.07 -4.21
CA ILE A 15 14.59 -3.62 -4.21
C ILE A 15 14.16 -3.78 -2.76
N LEU A 16 13.14 -3.03 -2.32
CA LEU A 16 12.56 -3.19 -0.98
C LEU A 16 11.61 -4.37 -0.97
N SER A 17 12.04 -5.52 -0.48
CA SER A 17 11.24 -6.75 -0.46
C SER A 17 11.60 -7.62 0.74
N ARG A 18 10.59 -8.20 1.39
CA ARG A 18 10.80 -9.17 2.48
C ARG A 18 11.12 -10.58 1.97
N ASN A 19 10.78 -10.90 0.73
CA ASN A 19 10.96 -12.23 0.19
C ASN A 19 11.65 -12.18 -1.18
N SER A 20 12.95 -12.51 -1.15
CA SER A 20 13.80 -12.60 -2.32
C SER A 20 13.48 -13.78 -3.24
N LYS A 21 12.80 -14.82 -2.73
CA LYS A 21 12.47 -16.04 -3.47
C LYS A 21 11.24 -15.87 -4.38
N LEU A 22 10.41 -14.85 -4.14
CA LEU A 22 9.23 -14.57 -4.98
C LEU A 22 9.64 -14.36 -6.43
N TYR A 23 8.87 -14.97 -7.34
CA TYR A 23 9.10 -14.87 -8.78
C TYR A 23 9.27 -13.41 -9.25
N SER A 24 8.35 -12.51 -8.84
CA SER A 24 8.43 -11.09 -9.22
C SER A 24 9.74 -10.41 -8.75
N THR A 25 10.21 -10.70 -7.53
CA THR A 25 11.49 -10.17 -7.03
C THR A 25 12.66 -10.70 -7.86
N ARG A 26 12.68 -12.01 -8.17
CA ARG A 26 13.73 -12.64 -8.99
C ARG A 26 13.80 -12.04 -10.39
N ARG A 27 12.65 -11.89 -11.06
CA ARG A 27 12.55 -11.28 -12.39
C ARG A 27 13.06 -9.84 -12.45
N LEU A 28 12.80 -9.04 -11.41
CA LEU A 28 13.35 -7.68 -11.32
C LEU A 28 14.88 -7.67 -11.21
N ILE A 29 15.45 -8.59 -10.43
CA ILE A 29 16.91 -8.74 -10.32
C ILE A 29 17.51 -9.13 -11.67
N GLU A 30 16.97 -10.17 -12.31
CA GLU A 30 17.41 -10.65 -13.62
C GLU A 30 17.35 -9.53 -14.67
N ALA A 31 16.23 -8.82 -14.73
CA ALA A 31 16.01 -7.73 -15.68
C ALA A 31 16.95 -6.54 -15.45
N GLY A 32 17.29 -6.23 -14.20
CA GLY A 32 18.26 -5.17 -13.87
C GLY A 32 19.70 -5.60 -14.21
N ARG A 33 20.09 -6.83 -13.85
CA ARG A 33 21.42 -7.38 -14.17
C ARG A 33 21.65 -7.51 -15.66
N LYS A 34 20.65 -7.97 -16.43
CA LYS A 34 20.72 -8.06 -17.90
C LYS A 34 20.95 -6.70 -18.56
N ARG A 35 20.58 -5.60 -17.90
CA ARG A 35 20.82 -4.21 -18.36
C ARG A 35 22.11 -3.59 -17.79
N GLY A 36 22.98 -4.38 -17.16
CA GLY A 36 24.24 -3.89 -16.59
C GLY A 36 24.10 -3.13 -15.27
N HIS A 37 22.97 -3.25 -14.58
CA HIS A 37 22.77 -2.58 -13.28
C HIS A 37 23.15 -3.49 -12.10
N THR A 38 23.64 -2.89 -11.03
CA THR A 38 23.87 -3.58 -9.76
C THR A 38 22.58 -3.57 -8.96
N VAL A 39 22.03 -4.75 -8.65
CA VAL A 39 20.75 -4.87 -7.93
C VAL A 39 20.97 -5.50 -6.56
N ARG A 40 20.44 -4.86 -5.51
CA ARG A 40 20.48 -5.36 -4.13
C ARG A 40 19.08 -5.38 -3.51
N ILE A 41 18.71 -6.51 -2.89
CA ILE A 41 17.48 -6.59 -2.09
C ILE A 41 17.76 -6.07 -0.69
N LEU A 42 16.84 -5.26 -0.17
CA LEU A 42 16.78 -4.84 1.22
C LEU A 42 15.44 -5.26 1.80
N ASP A 43 15.47 -5.98 2.92
CA ASP A 43 14.28 -6.22 3.73
C ASP A 43 13.96 -4.95 4.54
N PRO A 44 12.83 -4.27 4.30
CA PRO A 44 12.52 -3.02 4.98
C PRO A 44 12.50 -3.17 6.50
N LEU A 45 12.12 -4.34 7.03
CA LEU A 45 12.04 -4.57 8.48
C LEU A 45 13.42 -4.67 9.15
N ARG A 46 14.49 -4.85 8.37
CA ARG A 46 15.87 -4.89 8.87
C ARG A 46 16.60 -3.56 8.67
N CYS A 47 15.93 -2.59 8.05
CA CYS A 47 16.41 -1.24 7.95
C CYS A 47 16.10 -0.48 9.24
N TYR A 48 17.01 0.39 9.65
CA TYR A 48 16.81 1.35 10.74
C TYR A 48 17.46 2.67 10.34
N MET A 49 16.98 3.77 10.88
CA MET A 49 17.25 5.10 10.32
C MET A 49 17.56 6.12 11.41
N ARG A 50 18.43 7.08 11.09
CA ARG A 50 18.62 8.31 11.86
C ARG A 50 17.85 9.43 11.18
N ILE A 51 17.07 10.16 11.96
CA ILE A 51 16.30 11.32 11.52
C ILE A 51 16.73 12.49 12.40
N ALA A 52 17.34 13.51 11.80
CA ALA A 52 17.78 14.71 12.49
C ALA A 52 17.75 15.90 11.53
N ALA A 53 17.78 17.11 12.10
CA ALA A 53 17.73 18.35 11.32
C ALA A 53 18.93 18.52 10.38
N ASP A 54 20.08 17.92 10.72
CA ASP A 54 21.31 17.94 9.93
C ASP A 54 21.36 16.84 8.85
N GLY A 55 20.37 15.94 8.80
CA GLY A 55 20.24 14.98 7.72
C GLY A 55 19.67 13.62 8.09
N PHE A 56 19.58 12.78 7.07
CA PHE A 56 18.96 11.46 7.10
C PHE A 56 20.01 10.37 6.85
N SER A 57 19.98 9.30 7.64
CA SER A 57 20.74 8.09 7.33
C SER A 57 19.85 6.85 7.40
N LEU A 58 20.21 5.84 6.60
CA LEU A 58 19.60 4.52 6.61
C LEU A 58 20.70 3.49 6.82
N HIS A 59 20.46 2.52 7.70
CA HIS A 59 21.38 1.44 7.99
C HIS A 59 20.72 0.08 7.74
N TYR A 60 21.54 -0.91 7.41
CA TYR A 60 21.10 -2.28 7.21
C TYR A 60 22.21 -3.24 7.66
N LYS A 61 21.90 -4.10 8.63
CA LYS A 61 22.87 -5.06 9.22
C LYS A 61 24.16 -4.38 9.70
N GLY A 62 24.06 -3.34 10.52
CA GLY A 62 25.23 -2.65 11.09
C GLY A 62 25.89 -1.62 10.17
N LYS A 63 25.59 -1.60 8.87
CA LYS A 63 26.29 -0.76 7.90
C LYS A 63 25.39 0.34 7.33
N PRO A 64 25.92 1.55 7.09
CA PRO A 64 25.18 2.60 6.41
C PRO A 64 24.85 2.16 4.98
N ILE A 65 23.66 2.57 4.53
CA ILE A 65 23.12 2.33 3.21
C ILE A 65 23.16 3.64 2.44
N THR A 66 24.04 3.72 1.46
CA THR A 66 24.27 4.92 0.65
C THR A 66 24.47 4.58 -0.81
N GLY A 67 24.30 5.61 -1.66
CA GLY A 67 24.64 5.58 -3.08
C GLY A 67 23.74 4.70 -3.95
N PHE A 68 22.46 4.53 -3.58
CA PHE A 68 21.47 3.93 -4.49
C PHE A 68 20.94 5.02 -5.43
N ASP A 69 20.95 4.74 -6.73
CA ASP A 69 20.39 5.65 -7.74
C ASP A 69 18.86 5.54 -7.77
N ALA A 70 18.36 4.32 -7.60
CA ALA A 70 16.94 4.01 -7.61
C ALA A 70 16.55 2.94 -6.59
N VAL A 71 15.30 2.97 -6.16
CA VAL A 71 14.67 1.96 -5.32
C VAL A 71 13.34 1.52 -5.92
N ILE A 72 13.13 0.20 -6.04
CA ILE A 72 11.89 -0.41 -6.49
C ILE A 72 11.14 -0.96 -5.27
N PRO A 73 9.99 -0.38 -4.87
CA PRO A 73 9.26 -0.82 -3.71
C PRO A 73 8.39 -2.05 -3.99
N ARG A 74 8.71 -3.17 -3.35
CA ARG A 74 7.91 -4.41 -3.32
C ARG A 74 7.39 -4.66 -1.90
N ILE A 75 6.67 -3.67 -1.40
CA ILE A 75 6.17 -3.62 -0.02
C ILE A 75 4.87 -4.41 0.08
N GLY A 76 4.89 -5.50 0.84
CA GLY A 76 3.70 -6.30 1.15
C GLY A 76 2.72 -5.53 2.05
N ALA A 77 1.43 -5.82 1.93
CA ALA A 77 0.38 -5.12 2.67
C ALA A 77 0.60 -5.17 4.20
N SER A 78 1.12 -6.29 4.69
CA SER A 78 1.49 -6.55 6.09
C SER A 78 2.50 -5.60 6.72
N VAL A 79 3.28 -4.89 5.90
CA VAL A 79 4.38 -4.05 6.38
C VAL A 79 4.33 -2.67 5.75
N THR A 80 3.14 -2.25 5.28
CA THR A 80 2.96 -0.98 4.57
C THR A 80 3.46 0.20 5.39
N ARG A 81 3.12 0.28 6.69
CA ARG A 81 3.52 1.40 7.56
C ARG A 81 5.05 1.58 7.59
N TYR A 82 5.78 0.57 8.04
CA TYR A 82 7.24 0.69 8.16
C TYR A 82 7.96 0.63 6.81
N GLY A 83 7.46 -0.19 5.88
CA GLY A 83 8.03 -0.29 4.54
C GLY A 83 7.97 1.03 3.77
N THR A 84 6.86 1.76 3.87
CA THR A 84 6.75 3.10 3.24
C THR A 84 7.55 4.16 4.00
N ALA A 85 7.76 4.02 5.32
CA ALA A 85 8.67 4.89 6.06
C ALA A 85 10.13 4.73 5.61
N VAL A 86 10.60 3.49 5.45
CA VAL A 86 11.94 3.19 4.90
C VAL A 86 12.09 3.73 3.47
N LEU A 87 11.05 3.57 2.64
CA LEU A 87 11.05 4.10 1.29
C LEU A 87 11.12 5.64 1.29
N ARG A 88 10.34 6.31 2.15
CA ARG A 88 10.37 7.77 2.30
C ARG A 88 11.72 8.29 2.80
N GLN A 89 12.38 7.57 3.70
CA GLN A 89 13.74 7.89 4.11
C GLN A 89 14.71 7.86 2.91
N LEU A 90 14.60 6.85 2.04
CA LEU A 90 15.40 6.79 0.80
C LEU A 90 15.09 7.94 -0.16
N GLU A 91 13.82 8.35 -0.26
CA GLU A 91 13.40 9.53 -1.02
C GLU A 91 14.06 10.81 -0.47
N PHE A 92 14.04 11.03 0.85
CA PHE A 92 14.74 12.16 1.50
C PHE A 92 16.26 12.12 1.31
N MET A 93 16.83 10.92 1.18
CA MET A 93 18.25 10.72 0.84
C MET A 93 18.55 10.85 -0.66
N GLY A 94 17.57 11.28 -1.49
CA GLY A 94 17.76 11.56 -2.92
C GLY A 94 17.67 10.35 -3.84
N THR A 95 17.23 9.19 -3.35
CA THR A 95 17.06 7.98 -4.16
C THR A 95 15.78 8.07 -4.98
N TYR A 96 15.86 7.82 -6.30
CA TYR A 96 14.67 7.82 -7.15
C TYR A 96 13.77 6.59 -6.88
N THR A 97 12.45 6.77 -6.90
CA THR A 97 11.49 5.66 -6.88
C THR A 97 10.41 5.87 -7.95
N PRO A 98 10.07 4.84 -8.74
CA PRO A 98 8.96 4.92 -9.68
C PRO A 98 7.60 4.95 -8.98
N ASN A 99 7.53 4.52 -7.72
CA ASN A 99 6.32 4.55 -6.91
C ASN A 99 6.65 5.20 -5.56
N PRO A 100 6.43 6.51 -5.41
CA PRO A 100 6.67 7.21 -4.15
C PRO A 100 5.88 6.60 -2.99
N SER A 101 6.44 6.73 -1.79
CA SER A 101 5.85 6.28 -0.53
C SER A 101 4.40 6.73 -0.36
N ASP A 102 4.10 7.98 -0.71
CA ASP A 102 2.74 8.54 -0.64
C ASP A 102 1.79 7.93 -1.68
N ALA A 103 2.26 7.61 -2.88
CA ALA A 103 1.45 6.95 -3.89
C ALA A 103 1.07 5.52 -3.45
N ILE A 104 2.00 4.81 -2.80
CA ILE A 104 1.72 3.50 -2.20
C ILE A 104 0.68 3.63 -1.08
N LEU A 105 0.80 4.62 -0.19
CA LEU A 105 -0.19 4.83 0.87
C LEU A 105 -1.59 5.14 0.29
N ARG A 106 -1.67 6.04 -0.70
CA ARG A 106 -2.94 6.42 -1.35
C ARG A 106 -3.61 5.23 -2.03
N SER A 107 -2.84 4.40 -2.75
CA SER A 107 -3.36 3.20 -3.44
C SER A 107 -3.73 2.05 -2.51
N ARG A 108 -3.13 1.99 -1.30
CA ARG A 108 -3.46 0.97 -0.29
C ARG A 108 -4.76 1.25 0.44
N ASP A 109 -5.12 2.52 0.58
CA ASP A 109 -6.37 2.96 1.17
C ASP A 109 -7.45 3.08 0.09
N LYS A 110 -8.36 2.09 0.05
CA LYS A 110 -9.43 2.06 -0.95
C LYS A 110 -10.35 3.27 -0.85
N LEU A 111 -10.70 3.73 0.36
CA LEU A 111 -11.59 4.88 0.52
C LEU A 111 -10.92 6.13 -0.06
N ARG A 112 -9.68 6.39 0.37
CA ARG A 112 -8.91 7.53 -0.12
C ARG A 112 -8.68 7.45 -1.63
N ALA A 113 -8.37 6.27 -2.16
CA ALA A 113 -8.20 6.08 -3.59
C ALA A 113 -9.48 6.42 -4.38
N HIS A 114 -10.65 5.94 -3.92
CA HIS A 114 -11.92 6.24 -4.60
C HIS A 114 -12.25 7.73 -4.52
N GLN A 115 -12.06 8.37 -3.37
CA GLN A 115 -12.26 9.82 -3.22
C GLN A 115 -11.35 10.61 -4.17
N LEU A 116 -10.08 10.21 -4.31
CA LEU A 116 -9.14 10.87 -5.22
C LEU A 116 -9.53 10.67 -6.70
N LEU A 117 -9.97 9.47 -7.09
CA LEU A 117 -10.42 9.21 -8.47
C LEU A 117 -11.67 10.02 -8.81
N ALA A 118 -12.67 10.01 -7.92
CA ALA A 118 -13.89 10.80 -8.08
C ALA A 118 -13.60 12.31 -8.15
N ALA A 119 -12.70 12.82 -7.29
CA ALA A 119 -12.29 14.23 -7.31
C ALA A 119 -11.55 14.65 -8.58
N GLN A 120 -11.10 13.69 -9.41
CA GLN A 120 -10.49 13.96 -10.72
C GLN A 120 -11.48 13.71 -11.88
N GLY A 121 -12.75 13.43 -11.58
CA GLY A 121 -13.77 13.17 -12.60
C GLY A 121 -13.56 11.85 -13.34
N ILE A 122 -12.87 10.88 -12.74
CA ILE A 122 -12.72 9.55 -13.34
C ILE A 122 -13.99 8.75 -13.08
N ASP A 123 -14.63 8.29 -14.16
CA ASP A 123 -15.84 7.48 -14.09
C ASP A 123 -15.59 6.19 -13.30
N MET A 124 -16.49 5.94 -12.35
CA MET A 124 -16.48 4.77 -11.49
C MET A 124 -17.89 4.47 -10.97
N PRO A 125 -18.18 3.21 -10.57
CA PRO A 125 -19.47 2.88 -9.98
C PRO A 125 -19.76 3.72 -8.74
N VAL A 126 -21.03 4.09 -8.54
CA VAL A 126 -21.49 4.71 -7.29
C VAL A 126 -21.06 3.81 -6.14
N THR A 127 -20.26 4.37 -5.23
CA THR A 127 -19.61 3.63 -4.16
C THR A 127 -19.94 4.31 -2.84
N VAL A 128 -20.58 3.57 -1.94
CA VAL A 128 -20.84 4.02 -0.58
C VAL A 128 -19.91 3.28 0.38
N PHE A 129 -19.43 3.99 1.41
CA PHE A 129 -18.45 3.47 2.36
C PHE A 129 -18.87 3.83 3.79
N GLY A 130 -18.83 2.86 4.70
CA GLY A 130 -19.03 3.08 6.14
C GLY A 130 -18.05 2.25 6.97
N ASP A 131 -17.57 2.79 8.10
CA ASP A 131 -16.78 2.01 9.07
C ASP A 131 -17.70 1.23 10.01
N ASN A 132 -18.45 1.95 10.85
CA ASN A 132 -19.45 1.40 11.75
C ASN A 132 -20.72 2.27 11.70
N PRO A 133 -21.43 2.30 10.57
CA PRO A 133 -22.70 3.02 10.49
C PRO A 133 -23.74 2.29 11.33
N ASP A 134 -24.44 3.02 12.19
CA ASP A 134 -25.59 2.48 12.93
C ASP A 134 -26.83 2.38 12.01
N ASP A 135 -26.87 3.20 10.95
CA ASP A 135 -27.96 3.31 9.97
C ASP A 135 -27.62 2.65 8.62
N THR A 136 -27.50 1.32 8.62
CA THR A 136 -27.20 0.55 7.39
C THR A 136 -28.23 0.73 6.27
N GLN A 137 -29.50 1.04 6.60
CA GLN A 137 -30.54 1.26 5.58
C GLN A 137 -30.31 2.55 4.81
N ASP A 138 -29.97 3.63 5.50
CA ASP A 138 -29.64 4.91 4.87
C ASP A 138 -28.37 4.77 4.00
N LEU A 139 -27.36 4.06 4.50
CA LEU A 139 -26.17 3.74 3.71
C LEU A 139 -26.49 3.02 2.39
N LEU A 140 -27.42 2.08 2.41
CA LEU A 140 -27.82 1.33 1.21
C LEU A 140 -28.72 2.15 0.28
N SER A 141 -29.55 3.04 0.82
CA SER A 141 -30.43 3.90 0.01
C SER A 141 -29.62 4.81 -0.94
N MET A 142 -28.43 5.24 -0.50
CA MET A 142 -27.49 6.04 -1.29
C MET A 142 -26.97 5.33 -2.55
N LEU A 143 -26.99 4.00 -2.60
CA LEU A 143 -26.56 3.22 -3.78
C LEU A 143 -27.66 3.07 -4.84
N GLY A 144 -28.92 3.35 -4.50
CA GLY A 144 -30.07 3.04 -5.35
C GLY A 144 -30.49 1.56 -5.31
N PRO A 145 -31.35 1.12 -6.24
CA PRO A 145 -31.90 -0.24 -6.23
C PRO A 145 -30.83 -1.32 -6.50
N PRO A 146 -31.02 -2.56 -6.00
CA PRO A 146 -30.12 -3.68 -6.25
C PRO A 146 -30.03 -4.06 -7.75
N PRO A 147 -28.99 -4.81 -8.18
CA PRO A 147 -28.00 -5.53 -7.36
C PRO A 147 -26.77 -4.69 -6.95
N HIS A 148 -26.26 -4.95 -5.74
CA HIS A 148 -25.07 -4.26 -5.19
C HIS A 148 -23.88 -5.20 -5.03
N VAL A 149 -22.66 -4.66 -5.16
CA VAL A 149 -21.42 -5.38 -4.84
C VAL A 149 -20.88 -4.91 -3.50
N VAL A 150 -20.92 -5.78 -2.49
CA VAL A 150 -20.39 -5.49 -1.15
C VAL A 150 -18.94 -5.94 -1.03
N LYS A 151 -18.04 -5.01 -0.74
CA LYS A 151 -16.63 -5.29 -0.47
C LYS A 151 -16.30 -4.93 0.97
N LEU A 152 -16.04 -5.94 1.80
CA LEU A 152 -15.51 -5.70 3.13
C LEU A 152 -14.10 -5.17 3.01
N ASN A 153 -13.88 -3.98 3.59
CA ASN A 153 -12.55 -3.39 3.60
C ASN A 153 -11.70 -4.04 4.69
N GLU A 154 -11.42 -5.32 4.49
CA GLU A 154 -10.28 -5.95 5.12
C GLU A 154 -9.06 -5.44 4.37
N GLY A 155 -8.44 -4.38 4.91
CA GLY A 155 -7.04 -4.18 4.63
C GLY A 155 -6.32 -5.46 5.05
N ALA A 156 -5.50 -6.02 4.17
CA ALA A 156 -4.45 -6.91 4.60
C ALA A 156 -3.55 -6.14 5.59
N GLN A 157 -3.89 -6.24 6.88
CA GLN A 157 -3.13 -5.77 8.04
C GLN A 157 -2.98 -4.25 8.21
N GLY A 158 -4.10 -3.53 8.31
CA GLY A 158 -4.14 -2.10 8.69
C GLY A 158 -4.40 -1.81 10.18
N ALA A 159 -4.51 -2.82 11.05
CA ALA A 159 -4.68 -2.60 12.49
C ALA A 159 -3.39 -2.97 13.22
N GLY A 160 -2.57 -1.96 13.53
CA GLY A 160 -1.65 -2.07 14.65
C GLY A 160 -2.46 -1.99 15.93
N GLY A 161 -2.38 -3.01 16.77
CA GLY A 161 -3.04 -3.05 18.07
C GLY A 161 -3.71 -4.39 18.33
N ASP A 162 -3.14 -5.12 19.29
CA ASP A 162 -3.75 -6.19 20.09
C ASP A 162 -4.59 -7.27 19.35
N PRO A 163 -4.12 -8.54 19.28
CA PRO A 163 -4.86 -9.67 18.71
C PRO A 163 -6.30 -9.81 19.22
N ASP A 164 -6.56 -9.49 20.49
CA ASP A 164 -7.91 -9.60 21.09
C ASP A 164 -8.84 -8.52 20.57
N ARG A 165 -8.36 -7.28 20.41
CA ARG A 165 -9.12 -6.20 19.77
C ARG A 165 -9.38 -6.49 18.30
N LYS A 166 -8.45 -7.14 17.61
CA LYS A 166 -8.61 -7.54 16.20
C LYS A 166 -9.73 -8.57 16.05
N GLY A 167 -9.77 -9.60 16.91
CA GLY A 167 -10.83 -10.60 16.94
C GLY A 167 -12.20 -9.99 17.23
N GLN A 168 -12.28 -9.10 18.22
CA GLN A 168 -13.53 -8.41 18.56
C GLN A 168 -14.00 -7.44 17.46
N ARG A 169 -13.09 -6.73 16.79
CA ARG A 169 -13.43 -5.79 15.71
C ARG A 169 -13.84 -6.53 14.43
N LEU A 170 -13.20 -7.67 14.12
CA LEU A 170 -13.64 -8.56 13.04
C LEU A 170 -15.03 -9.13 13.33
N ALA A 171 -15.28 -9.60 14.56
CA ALA A 171 -16.59 -10.11 14.93
C ALA A 171 -17.68 -9.04 14.84
N ARG A 172 -17.40 -7.80 15.28
CA ARG A 172 -18.34 -6.67 15.17
C ARG A 172 -18.62 -6.27 13.71
N ARG A 173 -17.58 -6.09 12.90
CA ARG A 173 -17.74 -5.70 11.49
C ARG A 173 -18.30 -6.84 10.61
N GLY A 174 -17.94 -8.08 10.91
CA GLY A 174 -18.52 -9.28 10.28
C GLY A 174 -20.01 -9.43 10.60
N ARG A 175 -20.44 -9.05 11.81
CA ARG A 175 -21.87 -8.95 12.15
C ARG A 175 -22.57 -7.84 11.38
N SER A 176 -21.98 -6.65 11.25
CA SER A 176 -22.55 -5.57 10.39
C SER A 176 -22.62 -5.97 8.93
N ALA A 177 -21.56 -6.59 8.40
CA ALA A 177 -21.54 -7.13 7.04
C ALA A 177 -22.62 -8.20 6.83
N ALA A 178 -22.71 -9.18 7.73
CA ALA A 178 -23.72 -10.23 7.67
C ALA A 178 -25.14 -9.69 7.88
N ARG A 179 -25.31 -8.59 8.62
CA ARG A 179 -26.60 -7.89 8.77
C ARG A 179 -26.96 -7.15 7.49
N ALA A 180 -26.00 -6.44 6.86
CA ALA A 180 -26.18 -5.79 5.57
C ALA A 180 -26.51 -6.83 4.47
N ILE A 181 -25.76 -7.93 4.39
CA ILE A 181 -26.02 -9.03 3.44
C ILE A 181 -27.38 -9.67 3.70
N ARG A 182 -27.78 -9.89 4.97
CA ARG A 182 -29.12 -10.40 5.31
C ARG A 182 -30.24 -9.41 4.97
N GLN A 183 -30.02 -8.12 5.13
CA GLN A 183 -30.97 -7.07 4.71
C GLN A 183 -31.11 -7.03 3.19
N LEU A 184 -30.01 -7.16 2.45
CA LEU A 184 -30.02 -7.28 0.99
C LEU A 184 -30.74 -8.54 0.50
N HIS A 185 -30.53 -9.68 1.16
CA HIS A 185 -31.29 -10.91 0.88
C HIS A 185 -32.80 -10.76 1.13
N ARG A 186 -33.20 -10.05 2.19
CA ARG A 186 -34.62 -9.75 2.47
C ARG A 186 -35.24 -8.75 1.49
N ALA A 187 -34.42 -7.93 0.84
CA ALA A 187 -34.84 -6.98 -0.18
C ALA A 187 -34.92 -7.58 -1.60
N GLY A 188 -34.80 -8.91 -1.76
CA GLY A 188 -35.08 -9.61 -3.04
C GLY A 188 -33.86 -9.90 -3.93
N VAL A 189 -32.64 -9.84 -3.42
CA VAL A 189 -31.43 -10.17 -4.20
C VAL A 189 -31.23 -11.70 -4.25
N HIS A 190 -31.64 -12.34 -5.34
CA HIS A 190 -31.18 -13.68 -5.71
C HIS A 190 -29.76 -13.61 -6.29
N ARG A 191 -28.98 -14.67 -6.02
CA ARG A 191 -27.52 -14.81 -6.21
C ARG A 191 -26.99 -14.42 -7.59
#